data_AF-A0A4Q7NNZ0-F1
#
_entry.id   AF-A0A4Q7NNZ0-F1
#
_cell.length_a   1.000
_cell.length_b   1.000
_cell.length_c   1.000
_cell.angle_alpha   90.00
_cell.angle_beta   90.00
_cell.angle_gamma   90.00
#
_symmetry.space_group_name_H-M   'P 1'
#
loop_
_entity.id
_entity.type
_entity.pdbx_description
1 polymer ?
#
loop_
_entity_poly.entity_id
_entity_poly.type
_entity_poly.pdbx_seq_one_letter_code
_entity_poly.pdbx_strand_id
1 'polypeptide(L)'
;MTGPASVVRGADILLSATLPEGPSLVLVQRAFGSTWLPVAPPLRTNGGDVRVLVTTRGSGCPCFRMMVAVDGTMATSSAVSVKVLPQQGTHGRD
;
A
#
# COMPACT_ATOMS: atom_id res chain seq x y z
N MET A 1 0.81 1.20 -10.30
CA MET A 1 0.29 1.47 -8.95
C MET A 1 0.49 2.94 -8.62
N THR A 2 -0.44 3.57 -7.93
CA THR A 2 -0.42 4.97 -7.51
C THR A 2 -0.75 5.07 -6.02
N GLY A 3 -0.30 6.15 -5.39
CA GLY A 3 -0.54 6.46 -3.98
C GLY A 3 -0.09 7.89 -3.65
N PRO A 4 -0.38 8.39 -2.44
CA PRO A 4 0.04 9.73 -2.04
C PRO A 4 1.57 9.83 -1.90
N ALA A 5 2.15 10.96 -2.28
CA ALA A 5 3.59 11.19 -2.12
C ALA A 5 3.99 11.29 -0.63
N SER A 6 3.13 11.87 0.21
CA SER A 6 3.36 12.02 1.65
C SER A 6 2.08 12.06 2.45
N VAL A 7 2.12 11.55 3.68
CA VAL A 7 0.99 11.58 4.64
C VAL A 7 1.48 11.74 6.08
N VAL A 8 0.56 12.06 6.99
CA VAL A 8 0.85 12.10 8.43
C VAL A 8 0.72 10.70 9.03
N ARG A 9 1.56 10.36 10.02
CA ARG A 9 1.46 9.11 10.77
C ARG A 9 0.05 8.94 11.34
N GLY A 10 -0.49 7.75 11.19
CA GLY A 10 -1.84 7.38 11.59
C GLY A 10 -2.88 7.58 10.49
N ALA A 11 -2.53 8.26 9.39
CA ALA A 11 -3.45 8.44 8.26
C ALA A 11 -3.66 7.14 7.50
N ASP A 12 -4.88 6.97 7.03
CA ASP A 12 -5.22 5.98 6.02
C ASP A 12 -4.85 6.49 4.63
N ILE A 13 -4.17 5.64 3.86
CA ILE A 13 -3.79 5.93 2.48
C ILE A 13 -4.48 4.98 1.53
N LEU A 14 -4.83 5.49 0.36
CA LEU A 14 -5.34 4.69 -0.73
C LEU A 14 -4.22 4.36 -1.70
N LEU A 15 -4.03 3.07 -1.92
CA LEU A 15 -3.13 2.56 -2.94
C LEU A 15 -3.96 1.98 -4.07
N SER A 16 -3.72 2.44 -5.29
CA SER A 16 -4.54 2.10 -6.45
C SER A 16 -3.73 1.48 -7.58
N ALA A 17 -4.32 0.54 -8.31
CA ALA A 17 -3.75 -0.01 -9.53
C ALA A 17 -4.85 -0.46 -10.47
N THR A 18 -4.63 -0.31 -11.77
CA THR A 18 -5.50 -0.86 -12.80
C THR A 18 -4.96 -2.22 -13.22
N LEU A 19 -5.81 -3.23 -13.19
CA LEU A 19 -5.47 -4.61 -13.53
C LEU A 19 -6.09 -5.01 -14.86
N PRO A 20 -5.43 -5.89 -15.63
CA PRO A 20 -6.05 -6.51 -16.80
C PRO A 20 -7.29 -7.32 -16.39
N GLU A 21 -8.21 -7.54 -17.34
CA GLU A 21 -9.37 -8.40 -17.13
C GLU A 21 -8.93 -9.84 -16.81
N GLY A 22 -9.65 -10.49 -15.89
CA GLY A 22 -9.39 -11.86 -15.47
C GLY A 22 -9.29 -12.03 -13.95
N PRO A 23 -9.49 -13.27 -13.45
CA PRO A 23 -9.49 -13.54 -12.02
C PRO A 23 -8.11 -13.30 -11.44
N SER A 24 -8.07 -12.33 -10.53
CA SER A 24 -6.85 -11.77 -9.97
C SER A 24 -6.86 -11.88 -8.44
N LEU A 25 -5.69 -12.17 -7.87
CA LEU A 25 -5.40 -12.07 -6.45
C LEU A 25 -4.40 -10.93 -6.22
N VAL A 26 -4.78 -9.97 -5.41
CA VAL A 26 -3.98 -8.79 -5.07
C VAL A 26 -3.48 -8.88 -3.64
N LEU A 27 -2.17 -8.70 -3.47
CA LEU A 27 -1.50 -8.68 -2.18
C LEU A 27 -0.74 -7.36 -2.03
N VAL A 28 -1.00 -6.62 -0.95
CA VAL A 28 -0.26 -5.40 -0.63
C VAL A 28 0.67 -5.65 0.55
N GLN A 29 1.95 -5.34 0.35
CA GLN A 29 2.99 -5.53 1.35
C GLN A 29 3.79 -4.25 1.55
N ARG A 30 4.37 -4.12 2.75
CA ARG A 30 5.26 -3.04 3.13
C ARG A 30 6.66 -3.58 3.42
N ALA A 31 7.68 -2.86 2.97
CA ALA A 31 9.06 -3.15 3.31
C ALA A 31 9.31 -2.86 4.80
N PHE A 32 9.93 -3.83 5.48
CA PHE A 32 10.39 -3.73 6.85
C PHE A 32 11.79 -4.34 6.92
N GLY A 33 12.82 -3.48 6.83
CA GLY A 33 14.19 -3.92 6.62
C GLY A 33 14.34 -4.67 5.29
N SER A 34 14.89 -5.89 5.33
CA SER A 34 15.01 -6.79 4.18
C SER A 34 13.77 -7.67 3.94
N THR A 35 12.72 -7.54 4.77
CA THR A 35 11.51 -8.39 4.73
C THR A 35 10.31 -7.61 4.22
N TRP A 36 9.36 -8.30 3.58
CA TRP A 36 8.08 -7.74 3.12
C TRP A 36 6.93 -8.32 3.95
N LEU A 37 6.17 -7.44 4.61
CA LEU A 37 5.07 -7.84 5.48
C LEU A 37 3.72 -7.48 4.84
N PRO A 38 2.70 -8.36 4.87
CA PRO A 38 1.36 -8.03 4.41
C PRO A 38 0.76 -6.92 5.28
N VAL A 39 0.14 -5.92 4.64
CA VAL A 39 -0.48 -4.78 5.34
C VAL A 39 -1.98 -4.65 5.07
N ALA A 40 -2.52 -5.51 4.21
CA ALA A 40 -3.94 -5.62 3.94
C ALA A 40 -4.30 -7.10 3.67
N PRO A 41 -5.56 -7.51 3.90
CA PRO A 41 -6.05 -8.81 3.47
C PRO A 41 -5.89 -9.03 1.96
N PRO A 42 -5.69 -10.28 1.49
CA PRO A 42 -5.72 -10.58 0.07
C PRO A 42 -7.06 -10.21 -0.55
N LEU A 43 -7.03 -9.53 -1.69
CA LEU A 43 -8.23 -9.14 -2.42
C LEU A 43 -8.37 -9.97 -3.69
N ARG A 44 -9.53 -10.59 -3.89
CA ARG A 44 -9.90 -11.27 -5.15
C ARG A 44 -10.75 -10.31 -5.98
N THR A 45 -10.40 -10.17 -7.26
CA THR A 45 -11.11 -9.32 -8.22
C THR A 45 -11.05 -9.94 -9.61
N ASN A 46 -11.85 -9.45 -10.56
CA ASN A 46 -11.81 -9.87 -11.97
C ASN A 46 -11.31 -8.72 -12.87
N GLY A 47 -10.16 -8.15 -12.53
CA GLY A 47 -9.58 -6.98 -13.21
C GLY A 47 -10.12 -5.64 -12.73
N GLY A 48 -9.86 -4.58 -13.52
CA GLY A 48 -10.34 -3.23 -13.27
C GLY A 48 -9.51 -2.42 -12.27
N ASP A 49 -10.07 -1.31 -11.80
CA ASP A 49 -9.43 -0.46 -10.79
C ASP A 49 -9.55 -1.06 -9.39
N VAL A 50 -8.41 -1.42 -8.84
CA VAL A 50 -8.27 -1.91 -7.47
C VAL A 50 -7.81 -0.78 -6.57
N ARG A 51 -8.43 -0.69 -5.39
CA ARG A 51 -8.09 0.27 -4.35
C ARG A 51 -7.93 -0.47 -3.03
N VAL A 52 -6.81 -0.24 -2.36
CA VAL A 52 -6.49 -0.84 -1.06
C VAL A 52 -6.22 0.26 -0.06
N LEU A 53 -6.95 0.24 1.05
CA LEU A 53 -6.75 1.16 2.16
C LEU A 53 -5.65 0.61 3.09
N VAL A 54 -4.68 1.45 3.46
CA VAL A 54 -3.57 1.07 4.34
C VAL A 54 -3.40 2.14 5.41
N THR A 55 -3.38 1.75 6.69
CA THR A 55 -3.09 2.68 7.79
C THR A 55 -1.58 2.82 8.01
N THR A 56 -1.07 4.05 7.97
CA THR A 56 0.36 4.33 8.13
C THR A 56 0.78 4.44 9.59
N ARG A 57 1.28 3.34 10.18
CA ARG A 57 1.63 3.32 11.63
C ARG A 57 3.06 3.73 11.98
N GLY A 58 3.99 3.81 11.03
CA GLY A 58 5.39 4.23 11.24
C GLY A 58 5.70 5.58 10.63
N SER A 59 6.83 6.20 10.97
CA SER A 59 7.37 7.37 10.25
C SER A 59 8.48 6.98 9.28
N GLY A 60 8.87 7.89 8.39
CA GLY A 60 9.94 7.70 7.42
C GLY A 60 9.39 7.48 6.01
N CYS A 61 10.11 6.77 5.15
CA CYS A 61 9.68 6.52 3.77
C CYS A 61 9.41 5.02 3.55
N PRO A 62 8.31 4.45 4.08
CA PRO A 62 7.95 3.08 3.77
C PRO A 62 7.72 2.88 2.26
N CYS A 63 8.32 1.81 1.73
CA CYS A 63 8.02 1.31 0.40
C CYS A 63 6.87 0.30 0.50
N PHE A 64 5.82 0.52 -0.27
CA PHE A 64 4.72 -0.42 -0.46
C PHE A 64 4.86 -1.10 -1.80
N ARG A 65 4.55 -2.39 -1.87
CA ARG A 65 4.42 -3.12 -3.13
C ARG A 65 3.06 -3.76 -3.23
N MET A 66 2.51 -3.76 -4.44
CA MET A 66 1.33 -4.52 -4.81
C MET A 66 1.78 -5.64 -5.74
N MET A 67 1.51 -6.87 -5.34
CA MET A 67 1.70 -8.07 -6.15
C MET A 67 0.34 -8.51 -6.68
N VAL A 68 0.30 -8.82 -7.97
CA VAL A 68 -0.91 -9.27 -8.65
C VAL A 68 -0.62 -10.61 -9.28
N ALA A 69 -1.43 -11.61 -8.92
CA ALA A 69 -1.46 -12.89 -9.61
C ALA A 69 -2.75 -13.00 -10.43
N VAL A 70 -2.66 -13.33 -11.71
CA VAL A 70 -3.79 -13.57 -12.61
C VAL A 70 -3.81 -15.06 -12.93
N ASP A 71 -4.96 -15.72 -12.75
CA ASP A 71 -5.10 -17.18 -12.95
C ASP A 71 -4.05 -18.01 -12.17
N GLY A 72 -3.66 -17.53 -10.98
CA GLY A 72 -2.66 -18.18 -10.13
C GLY A 72 -1.20 -17.94 -10.55
N THR A 73 -0.95 -17.25 -11.66
CA THR A 73 0.39 -16.86 -12.12
C THR A 73 0.70 -15.44 -11.70
N MET A 74 1.88 -15.18 -11.15
CA MET A 74 2.29 -13.83 -10.80
C MET A 74 2.45 -12.98 -12.07
N ALA A 75 1.55 -12.03 -12.27
CA ALA A 75 1.48 -11.25 -13.50
C ALA A 75 2.29 -9.95 -13.39
N THR A 76 2.16 -9.21 -12.29
CA THR A 76 2.86 -7.94 -12.10
C THR A 76 3.21 -7.66 -10.64
N SER A 77 4.28 -6.88 -10.45
CA SER A 77 4.65 -6.26 -9.18
C SER A 77 4.91 -4.78 -9.42
N SER A 78 4.28 -3.91 -8.64
CA SER A 78 4.51 -2.47 -8.67
C SER A 78 4.78 -1.97 -7.27
N ALA A 79 5.69 -1.00 -7.12
CA ALA A 79 6.01 -0.40 -5.83
C ALA A 79 5.79 1.11 -5.84
N VAL A 80 5.42 1.66 -4.68
CA VAL A 80 5.32 3.10 -4.42
C VAL A 80 5.94 3.41 -3.06
N SER A 81 6.68 4.50 -3.00
CA SER A 81 7.22 5.03 -1.74
C SER A 81 6.34 6.16 -1.25
N VAL A 82 5.93 6.09 0.02
CA VAL A 82 5.09 7.11 0.65
C VAL A 82 5.88 7.71 1.80
N LYS A 83 6.09 9.02 1.82
CA LYS A 83 6.75 9.69 2.95
C LYS A 83 5.78 9.91 4.10
N VAL A 84 5.95 9.21 5.20
CA VAL A 84 5.14 9.35 6.41
C VAL A 84 5.80 10.32 7.39
N LEU A 85 5.18 11.48 7.53
CA LEU A 85 5.56 12.55 8.43
C LEU A 85 5.11 12.23 9.87
N PRO A 86 5.85 12.65 10.90
CA PRO A 86 5.37 12.54 12.28
C PRO A 86 4.05 13.29 12.44
N GLN A 87 3.18 12.80 13.32
CA GLN A 87 2.00 13.55 13.74
C GLN A 87 2.51 14.82 14.45
N GLN A 88 2.21 16.00 13.91
CA GLN A 88 2.51 17.25 14.61
C GLN A 88 1.71 17.25 15.90
N GLY A 89 2.37 17.05 17.03
CA GLY A 89 1.79 17.35 18.33
C GLY A 89 1.54 18.86 18.38
N THR A 90 0.29 19.24 18.62
CA THR A 90 0.00 20.55 19.22
C THR A 90 0.85 20.66 20.48
N HIS A 91 1.80 21.57 20.47
CA HIS A 91 2.62 21.92 21.63
C HIS A 91 1.70 22.58 22.66
N GLY A 92 1.04 21.78 23.50
CA GLY A 92 0.40 22.28 24.72
C GLY A 92 1.50 22.78 25.63
N ARG A 93 1.63 24.10 25.76
CA ARG A 93 2.30 24.74 26.89
C ARG A 93 1.46 24.43 28.12
N ASP A 94 2.04 23.71 29.07
CA ASP A 94 1.77 23.93 30.50
C ASP A 94 2.73 25.00 31.01
#